data_AF-A0A2A2S5Y5-F1
#
_entry.id   AF-A0A2A2S5Y5-F1
#
_cell.length_a   1.000
_cell.length_b   1.000
_cell.length_c   1.000
_cell.angle_alpha   90.00
_cell.angle_beta   90.00
_cell.angle_gamma   90.00
#
_symmetry.space_group_name_H-M   'P 1'
#
loop_
_entity.id
_entity.type
_entity.pdbx_description
1 polymer ?
#
loop_
_entity_poly.entity_id
_entity_poly.type
_entity_poly.pdbx_seq_one_letter_code
_entity_poly.pdbx_strand_id
1 'polypeptide(L)'
;MTDKDIKFETSRYLYDLANLAKEHGFKPEENWELSMQSMVGKTRIQRDFYPNNVAKISPDIMLQVMHSIKTKLNLPLTQEEEAANKQTIKLDELQYLVAYNPKRPRN
;
A
#
# COMPACT_ATOMS: atom_id res chain seq x y z
N MET A 1 12.22 14.82 -6.37
CA MET A 1 10.76 14.66 -6.34
C MET A 1 10.19 15.63 -5.33
N THR A 2 9.03 16.20 -5.64
CA THR A 2 8.42 17.32 -4.92
C THR A 2 7.21 16.86 -4.10
N ASP A 3 6.77 17.64 -3.13
CA ASP A 3 5.51 17.41 -2.38
C ASP A 3 4.29 17.19 -3.28
N LYS A 4 4.32 17.72 -4.51
CA LYS A 4 3.27 17.49 -5.51
C LYS A 4 3.21 16.02 -5.92
N ASP A 5 4.36 15.37 -6.10
CA ASP A 5 4.43 13.95 -6.50
C ASP A 5 3.85 13.06 -5.39
N ILE A 6 4.20 13.33 -4.13
CA ILE A 6 3.67 12.61 -2.97
C ILE A 6 2.15 12.75 -2.89
N LYS A 7 1.63 13.98 -3.02
CA LYS A 7 0.19 14.26 -2.99
C LYS A 7 -0.55 13.58 -4.14
N PHE A 8 0.02 13.60 -5.33
CA PHE A 8 -0.54 12.96 -6.51
C PHE A 8 -0.64 11.46 -6.31
N GLU A 9 0.46 10.78 -5.98
CA GLU A 9 0.49 9.33 -5.76
C GLU A 9 -0.44 8.91 -4.61
N THR A 10 -0.46 9.67 -3.51
CA THR A 10 -1.38 9.42 -2.39
C THR A 10 -2.84 9.50 -2.83
N SER A 11 -3.20 10.54 -3.58
CA SER A 11 -4.59 10.79 -4.00
C SER A 11 -5.05 9.75 -5.02
N ARG A 12 -4.18 9.42 -5.98
CA ARG A 12 -4.41 8.35 -6.96
C ARG A 12 -4.63 7.02 -6.25
N TYR A 13 -3.74 6.64 -5.34
CA TYR A 13 -3.83 5.36 -4.65
C TYR A 13 -5.12 5.21 -3.85
N LEU A 14 -5.52 6.26 -3.10
CA LEU A 14 -6.76 6.26 -2.33
C LEU A 14 -8.00 6.19 -3.21
N TYR A 15 -7.98 6.85 -4.36
CA TYR A 15 -9.05 6.77 -5.34
C TYR A 15 -9.21 5.33 -5.86
N ASP A 16 -8.11 4.68 -6.22
CA ASP A 16 -8.11 3.29 -6.68
C ASP A 16 -8.63 2.33 -5.58
N LEU A 17 -8.23 2.54 -4.31
CA LEU A 17 -8.74 1.75 -3.18
C LEU A 17 -10.25 1.93 -2.95
N ALA A 18 -10.74 3.17 -3.01
CA ALA A 18 -12.16 3.45 -2.82
C ALA A 18 -13.01 2.80 -3.93
N ASN A 19 -12.52 2.86 -5.16
CA ASN A 19 -13.17 2.20 -6.29
C ASN A 19 -13.16 0.69 -6.15
N LEU A 20 -12.00 0.07 -5.84
CA LEU A 20 -11.90 -1.38 -5.63
C LEU A 20 -12.80 -1.87 -4.50
N ALA A 21 -12.82 -1.15 -3.37
CA ALA A 21 -13.69 -1.48 -2.24
C ALA A 21 -15.18 -1.44 -2.65
N LYS A 22 -15.57 -0.44 -3.44
CA LYS A 22 -16.94 -0.30 -3.95
C LYS A 22 -17.28 -1.39 -4.98
N GLU A 23 -16.42 -1.62 -5.96
CA GLU A 23 -16.60 -2.62 -7.02
C GLU A 23 -16.73 -4.04 -6.47
N HIS A 24 -15.99 -4.35 -5.41
CA HIS A 24 -15.99 -5.67 -4.79
C HIS A 24 -16.85 -5.79 -3.52
N GLY A 25 -17.63 -4.74 -3.21
CA GLY A 25 -18.60 -4.75 -2.11
C GLY A 25 -17.97 -5.00 -0.74
N PHE A 26 -16.95 -4.23 -0.39
CA PHE A 26 -16.33 -4.30 0.93
C PHE A 26 -17.31 -3.83 2.01
N LYS A 27 -17.41 -4.59 3.09
CA LYS A 27 -18.22 -4.24 4.26
C LYS A 27 -17.46 -3.28 5.20
N PRO A 28 -18.15 -2.55 6.09
CA PRO A 28 -17.50 -1.63 7.03
C PRO A 28 -16.42 -2.27 7.92
N GLU A 29 -16.53 -3.56 8.23
CA GLU A 29 -15.57 -4.33 9.03
C GLU A 29 -14.39 -4.91 8.22
N GLU A 30 -14.40 -4.69 6.89
CA GLU A 30 -13.37 -5.15 5.96
C GLU A 30 -12.37 -4.02 5.70
N ASN A 31 -11.22 -4.11 6.38
CA ASN A 31 -10.17 -3.12 6.28
C ASN A 31 -9.08 -3.54 5.29
N TRP A 32 -8.49 -2.55 4.64
CA TRP A 32 -7.26 -2.73 3.88
C TRP A 32 -6.09 -2.96 4.83
N GLU A 33 -5.27 -3.94 4.52
CA GLU A 33 -3.89 -4.02 4.98
C GLU A 33 -3.00 -3.42 3.91
N LEU A 34 -2.09 -2.53 4.32
CA LEU A 34 -1.20 -1.80 3.41
C LEU A 34 0.26 -2.10 3.78
N SER A 35 1.07 -2.44 2.79
CA SER A 35 2.49 -2.73 3.01
C SER A 35 3.36 -2.32 1.82
N MET A 36 4.60 -1.93 2.11
CA MET A 36 5.66 -1.77 1.11
C MET A 36 6.23 -3.15 0.78
N GLN A 37 6.42 -3.44 -0.51
CA GLN A 37 6.78 -4.76 -0.99
C GLN A 37 7.85 -4.70 -2.09
N SER A 38 8.72 -5.71 -2.10
CA SER A 38 9.55 -6.05 -3.26
C SER A 38 8.69 -6.69 -4.36
N MET A 39 9.29 -6.99 -5.51
CA MET A 39 8.59 -7.73 -6.58
C MET A 39 8.06 -9.08 -6.07
N VAL A 40 8.88 -9.83 -5.34
CA VAL A 40 8.52 -11.15 -4.82
C VAL A 40 7.35 -11.06 -3.83
N GLY A 41 7.43 -10.10 -2.90
CA GLY A 41 6.39 -9.87 -1.91
C GLY A 41 5.05 -9.47 -2.54
N LYS A 42 5.10 -8.56 -3.51
CA LYS A 42 3.94 -8.18 -4.33
C LYS A 42 3.33 -9.42 -5.00
N THR A 43 4.11 -10.19 -5.75
CA THR A 43 3.60 -11.35 -6.49
C THR A 43 2.94 -12.38 -5.58
N ARG A 44 3.51 -12.61 -4.39
CA ARG A 44 2.91 -13.46 -3.36
C ARG A 44 1.52 -12.95 -2.95
N ILE A 45 1.40 -11.67 -2.57
CA ILE A 45 0.11 -11.10 -2.15
C ILE A 45 -0.93 -11.17 -3.28
N GLN A 46 -0.55 -10.85 -4.52
CA GLN A 46 -1.48 -10.89 -5.65
C GLN A 46 -2.01 -12.29 -5.98
N ARG A 47 -1.20 -13.30 -5.69
CA ARG A 47 -1.58 -14.71 -5.79
C ARG A 47 -2.49 -15.12 -4.64
N ASP A 48 -2.20 -14.65 -3.43
CA ASP A 48 -2.85 -15.15 -2.21
C ASP A 48 -4.14 -14.40 -1.85
N PHE A 49 -4.37 -13.19 -2.38
CA PHE A 49 -5.52 -12.33 -2.01
C PHE A 49 -6.18 -11.64 -3.22
N TYR A 50 -7.52 -11.54 -3.19
CA TYR A 50 -8.29 -10.80 -4.20
C TYR A 50 -9.56 -10.17 -3.59
N PRO A 51 -9.86 -8.88 -3.88
CA PRO A 51 -9.08 -7.96 -4.71
C PRO A 51 -7.82 -7.45 -3.99
N ASN A 52 -6.86 -6.96 -4.78
CA ASN A 52 -5.67 -6.28 -4.30
C ASN A 52 -5.42 -5.02 -5.15
N ASN A 53 -4.84 -3.98 -4.53
CA ASN A 53 -4.33 -2.81 -5.24
C ASN A 53 -2.81 -2.82 -5.23
N VAL A 54 -2.20 -2.49 -6.36
CA VAL A 54 -0.74 -2.44 -6.50
C VAL A 54 -0.34 -1.19 -7.27
N ALA A 55 0.48 -0.36 -6.64
CA ALA A 55 1.14 0.75 -7.30
C ALA A 55 2.65 0.59 -7.23
N LYS A 56 3.35 0.89 -8.33
CA LYS A 56 4.80 1.06 -8.32
C LYS A 56 5.11 2.48 -7.89
N ILE A 57 5.82 2.65 -6.77
CA ILE A 57 6.15 3.96 -6.21
C ILE A 57 7.67 4.11 -6.22
N SER A 58 8.15 5.32 -6.55
CA SER A 58 9.58 5.60 -6.49
C SER A 58 10.10 5.41 -5.05
N PRO A 59 11.23 4.71 -4.85
CA PRO A 59 11.85 4.53 -3.55
C PRO A 59 12.04 5.83 -2.75
N ASP A 60 12.28 6.95 -3.44
CA ASP A 60 12.56 8.25 -2.80
C ASP A 60 11.34 8.85 -2.08
N ILE A 61 10.12 8.49 -2.47
CA ILE A 61 8.86 8.99 -1.88
C ILE A 61 8.03 7.89 -1.20
N MET A 62 8.47 6.64 -1.25
CA MET A 62 7.71 5.47 -0.79
C MET A 62 7.18 5.63 0.64
N LEU A 63 8.05 5.98 1.62
CA LEU A 63 7.61 6.17 3.02
C LEU A 63 6.58 7.28 3.15
N GLN A 64 6.80 8.40 2.46
CA GLN A 64 5.94 9.58 2.58
C GLN A 64 4.55 9.29 2.01
N VAL A 65 4.48 8.58 0.89
CA VAL A 65 3.22 8.11 0.30
C VAL A 65 2.54 7.10 1.23
N MET A 66 3.25 6.09 1.71
CA MET A 66 2.69 5.08 2.62
C MET A 66 2.14 5.71 3.91
N HIS A 67 2.92 6.57 4.59
CA HIS A 67 2.46 7.30 5.78
C HIS A 67 1.22 8.14 5.48
N SER A 68 1.22 8.87 4.36
CA SER A 68 0.09 9.72 3.98
C SER A 68 -1.19 8.92 3.74
N ILE A 69 -1.08 7.74 3.12
CA ILE A 69 -2.21 6.84 2.87
C ILE A 69 -2.71 6.24 4.19
N LYS A 70 -1.81 5.71 5.04
CA LYS A 70 -2.19 5.12 6.33
C LYS A 70 -2.90 6.14 7.23
N THR A 71 -2.38 7.35 7.33
CA THR A 71 -3.03 8.45 8.06
C THR A 71 -4.44 8.73 7.53
N LYS A 72 -4.62 8.80 6.20
CA LYS A 72 -5.94 9.06 5.60
C LYS A 72 -6.93 7.90 5.75
N LEU A 73 -6.44 6.67 5.88
CA LEU A 73 -7.24 5.47 6.13
C LEU A 73 -7.40 5.16 7.62
N ASN A 74 -6.83 5.97 8.53
CA ASN A 74 -6.75 5.68 9.96
C ASN A 74 -6.14 4.30 10.27
N LEU A 75 -5.16 3.87 9.48
CA LEU A 75 -4.41 2.64 9.71
C LEU A 75 -3.17 2.92 10.57
N PRO A 76 -2.86 2.05 11.54
CA PRO A 76 -1.65 2.20 12.34
C PRO A 76 -0.40 1.90 11.51
N LEU A 77 0.71 2.51 11.94
CA LEU A 77 2.05 2.09 11.54
C LEU A 77 2.51 0.93 12.42
N THR A 78 3.20 -0.04 11.82
CA THR A 78 3.92 -1.05 12.59
C THR A 78 5.26 -0.49 13.07
N GLN A 79 5.86 -1.13 14.07
CA GLN A 79 7.16 -0.72 14.59
C GLN A 79 8.25 -0.74 13.49
N GLU A 80 8.19 -1.73 12.58
CA GLU A 80 9.10 -1.82 11.45
C GLU A 80 8.93 -0.66 10.47
N GLU A 81 7.69 -0.21 10.25
CA GLU A 81 7.38 0.91 9.36
C GLU A 81 7.80 2.25 9.96
N GLU A 82 7.64 2.43 11.27
CA GLU A 82 8.15 3.61 11.98
C GLU A 82 9.68 3.69 11.95
N ALA A 83 10.35 2.54 12.02
CA ALA A 83 11.81 2.44 11.95
C ALA A 83 12.36 2.45 10.51
N ALA A 84 11.49 2.29 9.51
CA ALA A 84 11.89 2.22 8.12
C ALA A 84 12.49 3.55 7.63
N ASN A 85 13.52 3.44 6.81
CA ASN A 85 14.19 4.60 6.26
C ASN A 85 14.56 4.35 4.79
N LYS A 86 15.13 5.37 4.12
CA LYS A 86 15.48 5.27 2.70
C LYS A 86 16.49 4.15 2.41
N GLN A 87 17.36 3.81 3.36
CA GLN A 87 18.35 2.75 3.18
C GLN A 87 17.69 1.37 3.20
N THR A 88 16.78 1.13 4.14
CA THR A 88 16.05 -0.15 4.20
C THR A 88 15.19 -0.37 2.96
N ILE A 89 14.47 0.66 2.48
CA ILE A 89 13.72 0.59 1.22
C ILE A 89 14.59 0.18 0.03
N LYS A 90 15.80 0.76 -0.07
CA LYS A 90 16.71 0.46 -1.17
C LYS A 90 17.31 -0.93 -1.05
N LEU A 91 17.70 -1.34 0.16
CA LEU A 91 18.29 -2.65 0.42
C LEU A 91 17.30 -3.78 0.15
N ASP A 92 16.05 -3.61 0.57
CA ASP A 92 14.98 -4.62 0.43
C ASP A 92 14.19 -4.47 -0.88
N GLU A 93 14.62 -3.57 -1.76
CA GLU A 93 14.01 -3.27 -3.07
C GLU A 93 12.49 -2.99 -2.99
N LEU A 94 12.07 -2.26 -1.96
CA LEU A 94 10.66 -1.94 -1.68
C LEU A 94 10.14 -0.88 -2.67
N GLN A 95 9.70 -1.34 -3.84
CA GLN A 95 9.27 -0.49 -4.95
C GLN A 95 7.76 -0.58 -5.24
N TYR A 96 7.02 -1.41 -4.50
CA TYR A 96 5.58 -1.56 -4.64
C TYR A 96 4.87 -1.21 -3.35
N LEU A 97 3.76 -0.48 -3.47
CA LEU A 97 2.79 -0.31 -2.39
C LEU A 97 1.59 -1.21 -2.70
N VAL A 98 1.33 -2.16 -1.80
CA VAL A 98 0.32 -3.19 -1.99
C VAL A 98 -0.73 -3.08 -0.89
N ALA A 99 -1.99 -3.02 -1.30
CA ALA A 99 -3.13 -3.12 -0.41
C ALA A 99 -3.90 -4.40 -0.71
N TYR A 100 -4.31 -5.10 0.33
CA TYR A 100 -5.13 -6.30 0.23
C TYR A 100 -6.04 -6.40 1.45
N ASN A 101 -7.05 -7.26 1.39
CA ASN A 101 -7.89 -7.56 2.54
C ASN A 101 -7.58 -8.99 3.01
N PRO A 102 -7.03 -9.19 4.22
CA PRO A 102 -6.67 -10.52 4.71
C PRO A 102 -7.89 -11.44 4.92
N LYS A 103 -9.10 -10.88 5.01
CA LYS A 103 -10.36 -11.65 5.08
C LYS A 103 -10.85 -12.14 3.71
N ARG A 104 -10.16 -11.79 2.62
CA ARG A 104 -10.48 -12.22 1.25
C ARG A 104 -9.30 -12.95 0.60
N PRO A 105 -8.95 -14.15 1.10
CA PRO A 105 -7.98 -15.00 0.43
C PRO A 105 -8.50 -15.37 -0.97
N ARG A 106 -7.58 -15.49 -1.92
CA ARG A 106 -7.87 -15.94 -3.27
C ARG A 106 -7.95 -17.47 -3.25
N ASN A 107 -9.14 -18.01 -3.48
CA ASN A 107 -9.36 -19.45 -3.67
C ASN A 107 -8.87 -19.93 -5.03
#